data_AF-A0A8H5SFT7-F1
#
_entry.id   AF-A0A8H5SFT7-F1
#
_cell.length_a   1.000
_cell.length_b   1.000
_cell.length_c   1.000
_cell.angle_alpha   90.00
_cell.angle_beta   90.00
_cell.angle_gamma   90.00
#
_symmetry.space_group_name_H-M   'P 1'
#
loop_
_entity.id
_entity.type
_entity.pdbx_description
1 polymer ?
#
loop_
_entity_poly.entity_id
_entity_poly.type
_entity_poly.pdbx_seq_one_letter_code
_entity_poly.pdbx_strand_id
1 'polypeptide(L)'
;MHSKALSDGDRESFLETGMALFSRHAFGTHVQKSSLLDDRKEDSQKYVRNESYYFGIELELYMPVLLPHEGGPDPHPNHGRELSRAEQFPKRVAFMKEIISFKGPLTLMWDEHFDQKSWKSKLLSHGIVPVDDIDPQYQTWTIETDVSLRRMSGWAGYKQLNGLEIISRVLRDTPECWEEVLNMISILRNNFRLTVGKSCGFHIHVSKGTGPMLLHLVRKVSVLMYLAENIVYLLCCPGRRKSRYTPSLASLLEPLCTDQWSDMNVPADFEQYIPVDKIVNRRTLGILKMLWTAKTLQRLKLLITPSMGSKSCLGLSKCHSFDEFGGGSEDECKGTVEFRYLEGTLNPELILRWSQLIVSLFQFADLASPEAWQNFVPTVLQCPALGRMDPNVLRVFLSFLGNGDDYDFWVNRIQMMTSLPLDAQQLARRPVDDNEILPPLDNGYIDALREELCTREMKLPCAIQKVATLDESKSPTDQEDLAELLSEKAGSF
;
A
#
# COMPACT_ATOMS: atom_id res chain seq x y z
N MET A 1 45.34 39.04 11.49
CA MET A 1 45.20 40.48 11.83
C MET A 1 43.94 40.63 12.66
N HIS A 2 44.08 41.14 13.90
CA HIS A 2 43.07 41.40 14.96
C HIS A 2 42.18 40.21 15.38
N SER A 3 42.30 39.54 16.54
CA SER A 3 42.64 39.89 17.93
C SER A 3 41.64 40.84 18.64
N LYS A 4 40.81 40.27 19.53
CA LYS A 4 40.83 40.55 20.98
C LYS A 4 39.91 39.59 21.75
N ALA A 5 40.42 39.19 22.91
CA ALA A 5 39.80 38.36 23.94
C ALA A 5 39.63 39.19 25.24
N LEU A 6 38.97 38.55 26.22
CA LEU A 6 38.86 38.86 27.66
C LEU A 6 37.72 39.85 28.03
N SER A 7 36.95 39.68 29.11
CA SER A 7 37.30 39.10 30.43
C SER A 7 36.11 38.58 31.25
N ASP A 8 36.44 37.69 32.19
CA ASP A 8 35.70 37.21 33.36
C ASP A 8 35.41 38.26 34.45
N GLY A 9 34.48 37.87 35.35
CA GLY A 9 34.36 38.31 36.77
C GLY A 9 33.12 39.16 37.07
N ASP A 10 32.34 38.98 38.14
CA ASP A 10 32.47 38.11 39.31
C ASP A 10 31.23 38.29 40.24
N ARG A 11 31.04 37.36 41.19
CA ARG A 11 30.32 37.43 42.50
C ARG A 11 28.83 37.06 42.68
N GLU A 12 28.66 35.90 43.34
CA GLU A 12 28.07 35.64 44.69
C GLU A 12 26.75 36.35 45.10
N SER A 13 25.83 35.82 45.90
CA SER A 13 25.55 34.56 46.63
C SER A 13 24.18 34.79 47.32
N PHE A 14 23.47 33.76 47.81
CA PHE A 14 22.74 33.71 49.10
C PHE A 14 21.83 32.46 49.20
N LEU A 15 22.33 31.48 49.97
CA LEU A 15 21.69 30.67 51.03
C LEU A 15 20.38 29.86 50.81
N GLU A 16 20.54 28.54 50.72
CA GLU A 16 20.20 27.51 51.72
C GLU A 16 18.97 27.66 52.66
N THR A 17 18.02 26.72 52.57
CA THR A 17 17.39 25.91 53.66
C THR A 17 16.27 25.04 53.01
N GLY A 18 16.00 23.77 53.32
CA GLY A 18 16.45 22.85 54.35
C GLY A 18 15.86 21.44 54.12
N MET A 19 16.41 20.48 54.85
CA MET A 19 16.11 19.05 54.87
C MET A 19 14.72 18.68 55.40
N ALA A 20 14.17 17.54 54.91
CA ALA A 20 13.50 16.48 55.70
C ALA A 20 13.31 15.25 54.78
N LEU A 21 14.13 14.19 54.83
CA LEU A 21 14.04 13.02 55.72
C LEU A 21 12.61 12.55 56.02
N PHE A 22 12.17 11.46 55.40
CA PHE A 22 11.51 10.35 56.11
C PHE A 22 11.85 8.99 55.49
N SER A 23 11.93 8.03 56.39
CA SER A 23 12.67 6.77 56.32
C SER A 23 11.76 5.58 56.00
N ARG A 24 12.37 4.57 55.34
CA ARG A 24 12.18 3.11 55.44
C ARG A 24 10.82 2.59 55.91
N HIS A 25 10.27 1.64 55.14
CA HIS A 25 9.99 0.30 55.67
C HIS A 25 10.19 -0.77 54.60
N ALA A 26 11.16 -1.65 54.88
CA ALA A 26 11.34 -2.92 54.23
C ALA A 26 10.56 -3.98 55.04
N PHE A 27 9.77 -4.79 54.35
CA PHE A 27 9.36 -6.10 54.86
C PHE A 27 9.80 -7.13 53.83
N GLY A 28 10.77 -7.96 54.22
CA GLY A 28 11.04 -9.22 53.56
C GLY A 28 10.38 -10.34 54.36
N THR A 29 9.77 -11.30 53.67
CA THR A 29 9.53 -12.64 54.19
C THR A 29 9.73 -13.69 53.10
N HIS A 30 10.68 -14.56 53.40
CA HIS A 30 11.03 -15.89 52.90
C HIS A 30 10.08 -16.68 51.96
N VAL A 31 10.68 -17.12 50.84
CA VAL A 31 10.82 -18.51 50.32
C VAL A 31 9.57 -19.40 50.19
N GLN A 32 9.25 -19.75 48.95
CA GLN A 32 9.11 -21.16 48.53
C GLN A 32 9.39 -21.33 47.03
N LYS A 33 10.47 -22.04 46.70
CA LYS A 33 10.64 -22.68 45.39
C LYS A 33 9.78 -23.95 45.40
N SER A 34 8.81 -24.03 44.51
CA SER A 34 8.14 -25.27 44.13
C SER A 34 7.77 -25.19 42.66
N SER A 35 8.09 -26.29 41.98
CA SER A 35 7.88 -26.62 40.57
C SER A 35 6.45 -26.42 40.04
N LEU A 36 6.34 -26.41 38.70
CA LEU A 36 5.21 -26.74 37.79
C LEU A 36 5.13 -25.62 36.74
N LEU A 37 5.72 -25.68 35.54
CA LEU A 37 5.39 -26.58 34.43
C LEU A 37 3.88 -26.87 34.36
N ASP A 38 3.04 -25.85 34.12
CA ASP A 38 1.83 -26.02 33.28
C ASP A 38 1.07 -24.74 32.84
N ASP A 39 1.48 -23.51 33.18
CA ASP A 39 0.66 -22.31 32.87
C ASP A 39 0.96 -21.61 31.53
N ARG A 40 1.40 -22.33 30.48
CA ARG A 40 1.76 -21.73 29.17
C ARG A 40 0.73 -21.92 28.05
N LYS A 41 -0.53 -22.22 28.39
CA LYS A 41 -1.59 -22.45 27.39
C LYS A 41 -2.82 -21.55 27.47
N GLU A 42 -2.97 -20.69 28.47
CA GLU A 42 -4.20 -19.87 28.63
C GLU A 42 -4.10 -18.40 28.19
N ASP A 43 -2.91 -17.87 27.88
CA ASP A 43 -2.77 -16.45 27.47
C ASP A 43 -2.96 -16.19 25.96
N SER A 44 -3.25 -17.21 25.15
CA SER A 44 -3.37 -17.06 23.69
C SER A 44 -4.77 -16.67 23.20
N GLN A 45 -5.76 -16.53 24.09
CA GLN A 45 -7.16 -16.32 23.71
C GLN A 45 -7.70 -14.90 23.98
N LYS A 46 -6.86 -13.92 24.34
CA LYS A 46 -7.32 -12.58 24.76
C LYS A 46 -7.12 -11.43 23.78
N TYR A 47 -6.79 -11.69 22.51
CA TYR A 47 -6.70 -10.68 21.46
C TYR A 47 -7.58 -11.02 20.24
N VAL A 48 -8.90 -11.06 20.44
CA VAL A 48 -9.83 -10.88 19.32
C VAL A 48 -10.12 -9.38 19.23
N ARG A 49 -9.14 -8.60 18.74
CA ARG A 49 -9.48 -7.31 18.15
C ARG A 49 -10.19 -7.66 16.83
N ASN A 50 -11.36 -7.08 16.58
CA ASN A 50 -11.91 -6.99 15.23
C ASN A 50 -10.82 -6.39 14.34
N GLU A 51 -10.07 -7.23 13.61
CA GLU A 51 -8.90 -6.80 12.84
C GLU A 51 -9.41 -6.08 11.58
N SER A 52 -9.69 -4.79 11.71
CA SER A 52 -9.89 -3.93 10.54
C SER A 52 -8.53 -3.73 9.87
N TYR A 53 -8.40 -4.10 8.61
CA TYR A 53 -7.23 -3.76 7.80
C TYR A 53 -7.22 -2.26 7.47
N TYR A 54 -6.03 -1.71 7.30
CA TYR A 54 -5.84 -0.30 6.98
C TYR A 54 -5.10 -0.17 5.67
N PHE A 55 -5.42 0.87 4.92
CA PHE A 55 -4.75 1.21 3.69
C PHE A 55 -4.49 2.71 3.55
N GLY A 56 -3.63 3.08 2.61
CA GLY A 56 -3.44 4.45 2.17
C GLY A 56 -3.10 4.46 0.68
N ILE A 57 -3.39 5.54 -0.02
CA ILE A 57 -3.10 5.67 -1.45
C ILE A 57 -2.24 6.89 -1.74
N GLU A 58 -1.41 6.79 -2.77
CA GLU A 58 -0.61 7.88 -3.32
C GLU A 58 -0.99 8.05 -4.81
N LEU A 59 -1.43 9.26 -5.17
CA LEU A 59 -1.81 9.64 -6.52
C LEU A 59 -0.75 10.57 -7.11
N GLU A 60 0.04 10.07 -8.05
CA GLU A 60 0.96 10.89 -8.83
C GLU A 60 0.24 11.49 -10.05
N LEU A 61 0.29 12.81 -10.21
CA LEU A 61 -0.42 13.52 -11.28
C LEU A 61 0.29 14.81 -11.70
N TYR A 62 -0.16 15.39 -12.82
CA TYR A 62 0.32 16.67 -13.31
C TYR A 62 -0.77 17.74 -13.30
N MET A 63 -0.39 18.96 -12.94
CA MET A 63 -1.22 20.16 -13.08
C MET A 63 -0.54 21.17 -14.02
N PRO A 64 -1.26 21.73 -15.01
CA PRO A 64 -0.73 22.76 -15.89
C PRO A 64 -0.60 24.11 -15.18
N VAL A 65 0.45 24.83 -15.55
CA VAL A 65 0.77 26.17 -15.05
C VAL A 65 0.63 27.19 -16.16
N LEU A 66 -0.20 28.19 -15.92
CA LEU A 66 -0.31 29.38 -16.75
C LEU A 66 0.18 30.58 -15.95
N LEU A 67 1.10 31.38 -16.49
CA LEU A 67 1.57 32.59 -15.82
C LEU A 67 0.98 33.83 -16.49
N PRO A 68 0.03 34.53 -15.83
CA PRO A 68 -0.66 35.66 -16.45
C PRO A 68 0.29 36.80 -16.87
N HIS A 69 1.41 36.98 -16.16
CA HIS A 69 2.36 38.06 -16.42
C HIS A 69 3.28 37.79 -17.63
N GLU A 70 3.34 36.56 -18.14
CA GLU A 70 4.10 36.22 -19.36
C GLU A 70 3.28 36.44 -20.64
N GLY A 71 2.04 36.95 -20.52
CA GLY A 71 1.23 37.40 -21.66
C GLY A 71 0.62 36.30 -22.53
N GLY A 72 0.85 35.02 -22.22
CA GLY A 72 0.22 33.90 -22.92
C GLY A 72 -1.26 33.74 -22.56
N PRO A 73 -2.18 33.63 -23.53
CA PRO A 73 -3.58 33.33 -23.24
C PRO A 73 -3.72 31.91 -22.68
N ASP A 74 -4.79 31.67 -21.92
CA ASP A 74 -5.17 30.32 -21.52
C ASP A 74 -5.45 29.48 -22.79
N PRO A 75 -4.73 28.38 -23.04
CA PRO A 75 -4.97 27.53 -24.21
C PRO A 75 -6.36 26.88 -24.23
N HIS A 76 -7.01 26.81 -23.06
CA HIS A 76 -8.35 26.23 -22.90
C HIS A 76 -9.26 27.21 -22.14
N PRO A 77 -9.63 28.36 -22.73
CA PRO A 77 -10.30 29.45 -22.01
C PRO A 77 -11.73 29.09 -21.56
N ASN A 78 -12.39 28.16 -22.28
CA ASN A 78 -13.74 27.71 -21.95
C ASN A 78 -13.78 26.61 -20.88
N HIS A 79 -12.61 26.22 -20.37
CA HIS A 79 -12.51 25.13 -19.42
C HIS A 79 -12.64 25.66 -17.98
N GLY A 80 -13.84 25.54 -17.40
CA GLY A 80 -14.19 26.16 -16.11
C GLY A 80 -13.47 25.62 -14.86
N ARG A 81 -12.67 24.54 -14.98
CA ARG A 81 -11.87 24.00 -13.88
C ARG A 81 -10.56 24.77 -13.68
N GLU A 82 -10.09 24.76 -12.44
CA GLU A 82 -8.94 25.51 -11.98
C GLU A 82 -7.60 24.99 -12.51
N LEU A 83 -6.65 25.91 -12.68
CA LEU A 83 -5.27 25.61 -13.04
C LEU A 83 -4.32 26.39 -12.13
N SER A 84 -3.03 26.05 -12.19
CA SER A 84 -2.04 26.79 -11.41
C SER A 84 -1.69 28.13 -12.07
N ARG A 85 -1.89 29.24 -11.34
CA ARG A 85 -1.47 30.59 -11.78
C ARG A 85 -0.20 31.12 -11.12
N ALA A 86 0.42 30.32 -10.25
CA ALA A 86 1.56 30.76 -9.43
C ALA A 86 2.89 30.10 -9.85
N GLU A 87 3.96 30.90 -9.82
CA GLU A 87 5.32 30.44 -10.10
C GLU A 87 5.92 29.56 -8.99
N GLN A 88 5.60 29.89 -7.74
CA GLN A 88 6.13 29.21 -6.57
C GLN A 88 5.22 28.05 -6.17
N PHE A 89 5.81 26.89 -5.93
CA PHE A 89 5.08 25.68 -5.57
C PHE A 89 4.13 25.86 -4.37
N PRO A 90 4.55 26.44 -3.22
CA PRO A 90 3.67 26.58 -2.08
C PRO A 90 2.41 27.37 -2.40
N LYS A 91 2.53 28.43 -3.22
CA LYS A 91 1.38 29.24 -3.64
C LYS A 91 0.40 28.48 -4.53
N ARG A 92 0.89 27.54 -5.34
CA ARG A 92 0.04 26.68 -6.17
C ARG A 92 -0.78 25.71 -5.34
N VAL A 93 -0.11 25.01 -4.44
CA VAL A 93 -0.72 23.95 -3.64
C VAL A 93 -1.61 24.51 -2.53
N ALA A 94 -1.32 25.71 -2.01
CA ALA A 94 -2.18 26.38 -1.03
C ALA A 94 -3.62 26.50 -1.55
N PHE A 95 -3.80 26.90 -2.81
CA PHE A 95 -5.12 27.03 -3.41
C PHE A 95 -5.83 25.67 -3.62
N MET A 96 -5.10 24.65 -4.09
CA MET A 96 -5.68 23.29 -4.21
C MET A 96 -6.14 22.76 -2.85
N LYS A 97 -5.27 22.90 -1.85
CA LYS A 97 -5.52 22.52 -0.46
C LYS A 97 -6.81 23.17 0.07
N GLU A 98 -7.01 24.47 -0.17
CA GLU A 98 -8.20 25.20 0.27
C GLU A 98 -9.47 24.66 -0.38
N ILE A 99 -9.48 24.47 -1.71
CA ILE A 99 -10.65 23.93 -2.43
C ILE A 99 -10.98 22.51 -1.97
N ILE A 100 -9.97 21.65 -1.84
CA ILE A 100 -10.18 20.26 -1.42
C ILE A 100 -10.73 20.22 0.00
N SER A 101 -10.13 20.98 0.92
CA SER A 101 -10.59 21.02 2.33
C SER A 101 -11.98 21.65 2.47
N PHE A 102 -12.38 22.55 1.56
CA PHE A 102 -13.71 23.14 1.55
C PHE A 102 -14.77 22.16 1.04
N LYS A 103 -14.43 21.33 0.04
CA LYS A 103 -15.37 20.41 -0.62
C LYS A 103 -15.35 18.98 -0.07
N GLY A 104 -14.34 18.61 0.69
CA GLY A 104 -14.12 17.24 1.13
C GLY A 104 -13.21 17.17 2.36
N PRO A 105 -12.34 16.14 2.46
CA PRO A 105 -11.58 15.91 3.66
C PRO A 105 -10.50 16.98 3.88
N LEU A 106 -10.14 17.20 5.15
CA LEU A 106 -9.06 18.12 5.51
C LEU A 106 -7.78 17.71 4.77
N THR A 107 -7.27 18.65 3.98
CA THR A 107 -6.06 18.47 3.21
C THR A 107 -5.04 19.50 3.65
N LEU A 108 -3.79 19.06 3.86
CA LEU A 108 -2.67 19.89 4.25
C LEU A 108 -1.58 19.86 3.17
N MET A 109 -0.72 20.87 3.17
CA MET A 109 0.47 20.86 2.33
C MET A 109 1.57 20.14 3.10
N TRP A 110 2.25 19.23 2.43
CA TRP A 110 3.46 18.64 2.97
C TRP A 110 4.56 19.69 3.10
N ASP A 111 5.21 19.70 4.25
CA ASP A 111 6.39 20.53 4.50
C ASP A 111 7.43 19.66 5.19
N GLU A 112 8.53 19.40 4.48
CA GLU A 112 9.66 18.60 4.97
C GLU A 112 10.32 19.19 6.23
N HIS A 113 10.05 20.47 6.53
CA HIS A 113 10.57 21.14 7.72
C HIS A 113 9.65 21.00 8.94
N PHE A 114 8.44 20.43 8.78
CA PHE A 114 7.58 20.18 9.94
C PHE A 114 8.06 18.97 10.70
N ASP A 115 8.55 19.23 11.90
CA ASP A 115 8.71 18.20 12.92
C ASP A 115 7.33 17.66 13.37
N GLN A 116 7.35 16.53 14.07
CA GLN A 116 6.11 15.93 14.59
C GLN A 116 5.31 16.90 15.47
N LYS A 117 5.96 17.82 16.20
CA LYS A 117 5.28 18.81 17.03
C LYS A 117 4.50 19.82 16.19
N SER A 118 5.08 20.29 15.10
CA SER A 118 4.45 21.21 14.16
C SER A 118 3.22 20.59 13.51
N TRP A 119 3.31 19.32 13.10
CA TRP A 119 2.15 18.59 12.59
C TRP A 119 1.07 18.39 13.65
N LYS A 120 1.41 17.96 14.87
CA LYS A 120 0.44 17.81 15.97
C LYS A 120 -0.27 19.13 16.28
N SER A 121 0.47 20.24 16.31
CA SER A 121 -0.11 21.59 16.51
C SER A 121 -1.10 21.95 15.39
N LYS A 122 -0.79 21.63 14.13
CA LYS A 122 -1.71 21.86 13.01
C LYS A 122 -2.97 21.03 13.12
N LEU A 123 -2.86 19.74 13.42
CA LEU A 123 -4.03 18.87 13.65
C LEU A 123 -4.94 19.45 14.74
N LEU A 124 -4.36 19.85 15.88
CA LEU A 124 -5.11 20.45 16.99
C LEU A 124 -5.79 21.77 16.59
N SER A 125 -5.14 22.61 15.79
CA SER A 125 -5.74 23.86 15.28
C SER A 125 -6.97 23.63 14.39
N HIS A 126 -7.10 22.42 13.83
CA HIS A 126 -8.27 21.97 13.06
C HIS A 126 -9.23 21.08 13.88
N GLY A 127 -9.04 20.98 15.20
CA GLY A 127 -9.88 20.17 16.07
C GLY A 127 -9.66 18.66 15.97
N ILE A 128 -8.56 18.22 15.33
CA ILE A 128 -8.20 16.82 15.22
C ILE A 128 -7.28 16.45 16.37
N VAL A 129 -7.70 15.47 17.17
CA VAL A 129 -6.86 14.86 18.20
C VAL A 129 -5.93 13.85 17.52
N PRO A 130 -4.60 14.04 17.55
CA PRO A 130 -3.68 13.11 16.93
C PRO A 130 -3.80 11.72 17.55
N VAL A 131 -3.96 10.70 16.71
CA VAL A 131 -3.91 9.30 17.11
C VAL A 131 -2.45 8.92 17.37
N ASP A 132 -2.18 8.37 18.56
CA ASP A 132 -0.86 7.83 18.89
C ASP A 132 -0.52 6.66 17.95
N ASP A 133 0.78 6.41 17.71
CA ASP A 133 1.30 5.41 16.75
C ASP A 133 1.04 5.65 15.25
N ILE A 134 0.26 6.67 14.86
CA ILE A 134 0.15 7.11 13.47
C ILE A 134 0.92 8.42 13.30
N ASP A 135 1.85 8.45 12.34
CA ASP A 135 2.57 9.69 12.03
C ASP A 135 1.56 10.82 11.73
N PRO A 136 1.62 11.96 12.45
CA PRO A 136 0.69 13.08 12.29
C PRO A 136 0.43 13.50 10.84
N GLN A 137 1.42 13.42 9.95
CA GLN A 137 1.26 13.79 8.54
C GLN A 137 0.30 12.86 7.77
N TYR A 138 0.17 11.60 8.19
CA TYR A 138 -0.73 10.61 7.59
C TYR A 138 -2.10 10.58 8.27
N GLN A 139 -2.43 11.55 9.12
CA GLN A 139 -3.76 11.69 9.72
C GLN A 139 -4.68 12.64 8.93
N THR A 140 -4.14 13.28 7.89
CA THR A 140 -4.86 14.12 6.93
C THR A 140 -4.47 13.74 5.51
N TRP A 141 -5.25 14.16 4.53
CA TRP A 141 -4.77 14.15 3.16
C TRP A 141 -3.63 15.17 3.01
N THR A 142 -2.61 14.84 2.25
CA THR A 142 -1.49 15.75 2.00
C THR A 142 -1.20 15.92 0.53
N ILE A 143 -0.72 17.11 0.17
CA ILE A 143 -0.25 17.43 -1.18
C ILE A 143 1.24 17.76 -1.11
N GLU A 144 2.05 17.08 -1.91
CA GLU A 144 3.50 17.26 -1.98
C GLU A 144 3.98 17.49 -3.43
N THR A 145 5.17 18.08 -3.57
CA THR A 145 5.94 17.98 -4.82
C THR A 145 6.47 16.57 -4.98
N ASP A 146 6.13 15.92 -6.09
CA ASP A 146 6.80 14.68 -6.43
C ASP A 146 8.11 14.96 -7.17
N VAL A 147 9.24 14.64 -6.52
CA VAL A 147 10.59 14.80 -7.10
C VAL A 147 10.88 13.79 -8.21
N SER A 148 10.17 12.66 -8.25
CA SER A 148 10.27 11.64 -9.29
C SER A 148 9.55 12.09 -10.58
N LEU A 149 8.55 12.95 -10.46
CA LEU A 149 7.86 13.58 -11.59
C LEU A 149 8.64 14.79 -12.12
N ARG A 150 9.28 14.60 -13.28
CA ARG A 150 9.98 15.69 -13.96
C ARG A 150 9.00 16.79 -14.38
N ARG A 151 9.37 18.04 -14.11
CA ARG A 151 8.72 19.23 -14.70
C ARG A 151 8.87 19.20 -16.21
N MET A 152 7.79 19.47 -16.93
CA MET A 152 7.80 19.56 -18.39
C MET A 152 7.48 20.99 -18.82
N SER A 153 8.40 21.66 -19.51
CA SER A 153 8.18 23.03 -20.03
C SER A 153 7.43 23.01 -21.36
N GLY A 154 6.61 24.04 -21.61
CA GLY A 154 5.97 24.28 -22.91
C GLY A 154 4.91 23.26 -23.32
N TRP A 155 4.22 22.64 -22.36
CA TRP A 155 3.23 21.59 -22.63
C TRP A 155 1.86 22.16 -23.00
N ALA A 156 1.27 21.73 -24.12
CA ALA A 156 -0.08 22.11 -24.57
C ALA A 156 -0.40 23.63 -24.54
N GLY A 157 0.61 24.48 -24.82
CA GLY A 157 0.48 25.94 -24.75
C GLY A 157 0.58 26.54 -23.34
N TYR A 158 0.70 25.71 -22.30
CA TYR A 158 1.01 26.15 -20.93
C TYR A 158 2.52 26.34 -20.73
N LYS A 159 2.90 27.14 -19.71
CA LYS A 159 4.32 27.35 -19.37
C LYS A 159 4.99 26.03 -19.01
N GLN A 160 4.33 25.23 -18.18
CA GLN A 160 4.84 23.95 -17.72
C GLN A 160 3.74 23.05 -17.14
N LEU A 161 4.01 21.73 -17.09
CA LEU A 161 3.36 20.78 -16.19
C LEU A 161 4.20 20.58 -14.94
N ASN A 162 3.53 20.58 -13.79
CA ASN A 162 4.15 20.25 -12.51
C ASN A 162 3.61 18.95 -11.96
N GLY A 163 4.53 18.08 -11.55
CA GLY A 163 4.21 16.86 -10.82
C GLY A 163 3.76 17.16 -9.40
N LEU A 164 2.71 16.48 -8.97
CA LEU A 164 2.11 16.52 -7.65
C LEU A 164 1.90 15.09 -7.18
N GLU A 165 2.07 14.88 -5.88
CA GLU A 165 1.63 13.67 -5.19
C GLU A 165 0.51 14.03 -4.21
N ILE A 166 -0.62 13.33 -4.30
CA ILE A 166 -1.72 13.43 -3.34
C ILE A 166 -1.73 12.15 -2.52
N ILE A 167 -1.50 12.28 -1.22
CA ILE A 167 -1.36 11.15 -0.29
C ILE A 167 -2.58 11.15 0.63
N SER A 168 -3.23 10.01 0.76
CA SER A 168 -4.34 9.87 1.69
C SER A 168 -3.88 9.87 3.14
N ARG A 169 -4.81 10.19 4.05
CA ARG A 169 -4.65 9.74 5.44
C ARG A 169 -4.63 8.21 5.51
N VAL A 170 -4.30 7.66 6.67
CA VAL A 170 -4.54 6.23 6.94
C VAL A 170 -6.05 5.99 6.97
N LEU A 171 -6.51 5.12 6.06
CA LEU A 171 -7.89 4.72 5.85
C LEU A 171 -8.11 3.30 6.36
N ARG A 172 -9.36 2.96 6.70
CA ARG A 172 -9.77 1.59 7.04
C ARG A 172 -10.45 0.95 5.85
N ASP A 173 -10.33 -0.37 5.70
CA ASP A 173 -11.14 -1.15 4.75
C ASP A 173 -12.61 -1.18 5.20
N THR A 174 -13.32 -0.09 4.91
CA THR A 174 -14.69 0.20 5.35
C THR A 174 -15.38 1.05 4.29
N PRO A 175 -16.71 0.93 4.11
CA PRO A 175 -17.44 1.70 3.11
C PRO A 175 -17.16 3.19 3.16
N GLU A 176 -17.16 3.79 4.36
CA GLU A 176 -16.99 5.24 4.54
C GLU A 176 -15.62 5.73 4.04
N CYS A 177 -14.57 4.90 4.21
CA CYS A 177 -13.24 5.25 3.75
C CYS A 177 -13.07 5.04 2.24
N TRP A 178 -13.76 4.06 1.64
CA TRP A 178 -13.80 3.91 0.18
C TRP A 178 -14.55 5.08 -0.48
N GLU A 179 -15.64 5.53 0.14
CA GLU A 179 -16.34 6.75 -0.29
C GLU A 179 -15.45 7.99 -0.19
N GLU A 180 -14.62 8.10 0.85
CA GLU A 180 -13.66 9.20 0.97
C GLU A 180 -12.67 9.25 -0.19
N VAL A 181 -12.14 8.09 -0.62
CA VAL A 181 -11.27 7.99 -1.81
C VAL A 181 -12.02 8.44 -3.07
N LEU A 182 -13.25 7.94 -3.26
CA LEU A 182 -14.09 8.30 -4.40
C LEU A 182 -14.39 9.81 -4.45
N ASN A 183 -14.72 10.39 -3.29
CA ASN A 183 -14.97 11.82 -3.14
C ASN A 183 -13.71 12.64 -3.44
N MET A 184 -12.52 12.20 -3.00
CA MET A 184 -11.26 12.87 -3.33
C MET A 184 -11.03 12.89 -4.85
N ILE A 185 -11.19 11.75 -5.53
CA ILE A 185 -11.00 11.66 -6.99
C ILE A 185 -12.00 12.54 -7.73
N SER A 186 -13.27 12.57 -7.28
CA SER A 186 -14.31 13.45 -7.81
C SER A 186 -13.94 14.92 -7.65
N ILE A 187 -13.49 15.34 -6.45
CA ILE A 187 -13.05 16.71 -6.19
C ILE A 187 -11.89 17.07 -7.13
N LEU A 188 -10.88 16.20 -7.24
CA LEU A 188 -9.72 16.44 -8.10
C LEU A 188 -10.14 16.63 -9.56
N ARG A 189 -10.90 15.68 -10.11
CA ARG A 189 -11.32 15.69 -11.52
C ARG A 189 -12.33 16.76 -11.85
N ASN A 190 -13.19 17.17 -10.92
CA ASN A 190 -14.24 18.15 -11.20
C ASN A 190 -13.85 19.60 -10.91
N ASN A 191 -12.77 19.83 -10.17
CA ASN A 191 -12.36 21.19 -9.79
C ASN A 191 -11.03 21.61 -10.42
N PHE A 192 -10.17 20.68 -10.83
CA PHE A 192 -8.85 21.03 -11.37
C PHE A 192 -8.62 20.48 -12.78
N ARG A 193 -7.83 21.20 -13.56
CA ARG A 193 -7.23 20.72 -14.80
C ARG A 193 -6.07 19.81 -14.42
N LEU A 194 -6.22 18.53 -14.67
CA LEU A 194 -5.24 17.52 -14.33
C LEU A 194 -4.96 16.63 -15.52
N THR A 195 -3.77 16.06 -15.54
CA THR A 195 -3.38 15.05 -16.51
C THR A 195 -2.44 14.05 -15.85
N VAL A 196 -2.27 12.88 -16.46
CA VAL A 196 -1.40 11.80 -15.96
C VAL A 196 -0.47 11.37 -17.08
N GLY A 197 0.80 11.14 -16.74
CA GLY A 197 1.85 10.78 -17.69
C GLY A 197 2.46 9.42 -17.38
N LYS A 198 3.37 8.97 -18.25
CA LYS A 198 4.08 7.68 -18.09
C LYS A 198 4.98 7.60 -16.85
N SER A 199 5.38 8.75 -16.30
CA SER A 199 6.13 8.86 -15.06
C SER A 199 5.26 8.70 -13.83
N CYS A 200 3.94 8.90 -13.95
CA CYS A 200 3.02 8.78 -12.84
C CYS A 200 2.78 7.31 -12.45
N GLY A 201 2.78 7.06 -11.15
CA GLY A 201 2.35 5.85 -10.47
C GLY A 201 1.06 6.03 -9.69
N PHE A 202 0.40 4.90 -9.42
CA PHE A 202 -0.55 4.78 -8.33
C PHE A 202 0.06 3.83 -7.32
N HIS A 203 0.18 4.26 -6.07
CA HIS A 203 0.66 3.39 -4.99
C HIS A 203 -0.44 3.16 -3.97
N ILE A 204 -0.45 1.95 -3.42
CA ILE A 204 -1.28 1.61 -2.27
C ILE A 204 -0.40 1.03 -1.17
N HIS A 205 -0.68 1.46 0.05
CA HIS A 205 -0.05 1.00 1.28
C HIS A 205 -1.08 0.16 2.02
N VAL A 206 -0.70 -1.02 2.53
CA VAL A 206 -1.60 -1.88 3.33
C VAL A 206 -0.92 -2.31 4.63
N SER A 207 -1.68 -2.36 5.71
CA SER A 207 -1.20 -2.73 7.06
C SER A 207 -2.31 -3.27 7.97
N LYS A 208 -1.92 -3.72 9.17
CA LYS A 208 -2.82 -4.02 10.30
C LYS A 208 -3.10 -2.78 11.17
N GLY A 209 -2.90 -1.57 10.64
CA GLY A 209 -3.11 -0.30 11.35
C GLY A 209 -2.09 -0.04 12.44
N THR A 210 -2.57 0.26 13.65
CA THR A 210 -1.70 0.47 14.82
C THR A 210 -1.20 -0.85 15.43
N GLY A 211 -1.73 -2.00 14.99
CA GLY A 211 -1.28 -3.32 15.41
C GLY A 211 0.06 -3.74 14.79
N PRO A 212 0.84 -4.61 15.46
CA PRO A 212 2.06 -5.17 14.88
C PRO A 212 1.73 -6.11 13.71
N MET A 213 2.59 -6.12 12.71
CA MET A 213 2.67 -7.15 11.68
C MET A 213 3.81 -8.10 12.02
N LEU A 214 3.56 -9.40 12.03
CA LEU A 214 4.63 -10.39 12.18
C LEU A 214 5.50 -10.42 10.92
N LEU A 215 6.81 -10.62 11.07
CA LEU A 215 7.73 -10.80 9.96
C LEU A 215 7.30 -11.96 9.05
N HIS A 216 6.71 -13.00 9.64
CA HIS A 216 6.12 -14.11 8.90
C HIS A 216 5.02 -13.67 7.91
N LEU A 217 4.14 -12.73 8.29
CA LEU A 217 3.16 -12.13 7.38
C LEU A 217 3.86 -11.41 6.22
N VAL A 218 4.89 -10.61 6.50
CA VAL A 218 5.61 -9.86 5.46
C VAL A 218 6.32 -10.80 4.47
N ARG A 219 6.84 -11.94 4.95
CA ARG A 219 7.38 -13.02 4.11
C ARG A 219 6.28 -13.64 3.24
N LYS A 220 5.11 -13.97 3.80
CA LYS A 220 3.96 -14.48 3.05
C LYS A 220 3.51 -13.50 1.96
N VAL A 221 3.39 -12.21 2.28
CA VAL A 221 3.04 -11.17 1.28
C VAL A 221 4.09 -11.13 0.15
N SER A 222 5.39 -11.16 0.49
CA SER A 222 6.46 -11.14 -0.51
C SER A 222 6.42 -12.36 -1.45
N VAL A 223 6.18 -13.55 -0.89
CA VAL A 223 6.02 -14.80 -1.65
C VAL A 223 4.76 -14.79 -2.50
N LEU A 224 3.63 -14.37 -1.93
CA LEU A 224 2.36 -14.24 -2.64
C LEU A 224 2.49 -13.30 -3.84
N MET A 225 3.08 -12.13 -3.64
CA MET A 225 3.25 -11.14 -4.70
C MET A 225 4.21 -11.60 -5.77
N TYR A 226 5.28 -12.33 -5.44
CA TYR A 226 6.16 -12.93 -6.44
C TYR A 226 5.43 -13.98 -7.28
N LEU A 227 4.60 -14.83 -6.67
CA LEU A 227 3.80 -15.85 -7.36
C LEU A 227 2.71 -15.23 -8.25
N ALA A 228 1.98 -14.24 -7.74
CA ALA A 228 0.89 -13.57 -8.44
C ALA A 228 1.38 -12.50 -9.43
N GLU A 229 2.68 -12.18 -9.46
CA GLU A 229 3.26 -11.05 -10.20
C GLU A 229 2.85 -11.05 -11.68
N ASN A 230 2.77 -12.23 -12.31
CA ASN A 230 2.38 -12.33 -13.71
C ASN A 230 0.93 -11.90 -13.96
N ILE A 231 0.00 -12.36 -13.12
CA ILE A 231 -1.41 -11.98 -13.17
C ILE A 231 -1.53 -10.47 -12.90
N VAL A 232 -0.89 -9.99 -11.83
CA VAL A 232 -0.90 -8.57 -11.44
C VAL A 232 -0.43 -7.66 -12.57
N TYR A 233 0.65 -8.02 -13.28
CA TYR A 233 1.12 -7.21 -14.41
C TYR A 233 0.22 -7.26 -15.65
N LEU A 234 -0.62 -8.29 -15.84
CA LEU A 234 -1.60 -8.31 -16.94
C LEU A 234 -2.74 -7.31 -16.70
N LEU A 235 -3.04 -7.02 -15.43
CA LEU A 235 -4.03 -6.01 -15.03
C LEU A 235 -3.50 -4.58 -15.23
N CYS A 236 -2.19 -4.40 -15.27
CA CYS A 236 -1.51 -3.10 -15.43
C CYS A 236 -1.17 -2.80 -16.89
N CYS A 237 -0.81 -1.55 -17.18
CA CYS A 237 -0.19 -1.20 -18.46
C CYS A 237 1.08 -2.02 -18.72
N PRO A 238 1.27 -2.60 -19.93
CA PRO A 238 2.44 -3.44 -20.25
C PRO A 238 3.79 -2.75 -20.04
N GLY A 239 3.82 -1.40 -20.14
CA GLY A 239 5.02 -0.61 -19.87
C GLY A 239 5.53 -0.71 -18.42
N ARG A 240 4.67 -1.04 -17.45
CA ARG A 240 5.01 -1.12 -16.02
C ARG A 240 6.01 -2.23 -15.73
N ARG A 241 5.90 -3.39 -16.39
CA ARG A 241 6.84 -4.52 -16.21
C ARG A 241 8.28 -4.16 -16.61
N LYS A 242 8.45 -3.20 -17.52
CA LYS A 242 9.76 -2.73 -18.01
C LYS A 242 10.23 -1.43 -17.35
N SER A 243 9.47 -0.91 -16.37
CA SER A 243 9.79 0.34 -15.70
C SER A 243 11.04 0.19 -14.83
N ARG A 244 12.02 1.08 -15.02
CA ARG A 244 13.22 1.14 -14.17
C ARG A 244 12.95 1.73 -12.77
N TYR A 245 11.82 2.43 -12.61
CA TYR A 245 11.42 3.06 -11.35
C TYR A 245 10.61 2.12 -10.45
N THR A 246 10.17 0.99 -10.98
CA THR A 246 9.39 -0.05 -10.31
C THR A 246 9.79 -1.44 -10.85
N PRO A 247 11.06 -1.85 -10.72
CA PRO A 247 11.52 -3.16 -11.18
C PRO A 247 10.68 -4.28 -10.54
N SER A 248 10.40 -5.33 -11.32
CA SER A 248 9.63 -6.48 -10.88
C SER A 248 10.40 -7.30 -9.84
N LEU A 249 9.69 -8.04 -8.98
CA LEU A 249 10.31 -8.95 -8.03
C LEU A 249 11.13 -10.00 -8.76
N ALA A 250 10.64 -10.56 -9.86
CA ALA A 250 11.41 -11.48 -10.69
C ALA A 250 12.74 -10.87 -11.17
N SER A 251 12.73 -9.63 -11.68
CA SER A 251 13.97 -8.99 -12.16
C SER A 251 15.01 -8.74 -11.07
N LEU A 252 14.56 -8.60 -9.81
CA LEU A 252 15.43 -8.38 -8.66
C LEU A 252 15.94 -9.68 -8.05
N LEU A 253 15.07 -10.70 -7.96
CA LEU A 253 15.34 -11.92 -7.20
C LEU A 253 16.00 -13.01 -8.05
N GLU A 254 15.69 -13.09 -9.35
CA GLU A 254 16.29 -14.10 -10.24
C GLU A 254 17.83 -14.02 -10.29
N PRO A 255 18.47 -12.83 -10.39
CA PRO A 255 19.93 -12.75 -10.36
C PRO A 255 20.55 -13.15 -9.02
N LEU A 256 19.80 -13.07 -7.92
CA LEU A 256 20.25 -13.42 -6.58
C LEU A 256 20.09 -14.93 -6.28
N CYS A 257 19.22 -15.62 -7.03
CA CYS A 257 18.89 -17.01 -6.81
C CYS A 257 19.89 -17.97 -7.50
N THR A 258 20.85 -18.46 -6.72
CA THR A 258 21.74 -19.58 -7.06
C THR A 258 21.08 -20.95 -6.85
N ASP A 259 21.63 -22.02 -7.46
CA ASP A 259 21.12 -23.40 -7.29
C ASP A 259 21.05 -23.86 -5.82
N GLN A 260 21.96 -23.37 -4.97
CA GLN A 260 21.96 -23.65 -3.52
C GLN A 260 20.66 -23.26 -2.82
N TRP A 261 19.94 -22.24 -3.30
CA TRP A 261 18.67 -21.85 -2.70
C TRP A 261 17.57 -22.87 -2.98
N SER A 262 17.59 -23.50 -4.16
CA SER A 262 16.64 -24.56 -4.52
C SER A 262 16.80 -25.77 -3.61
N ASP A 263 18.04 -26.08 -3.21
CA ASP A 263 18.41 -27.20 -2.36
C ASP A 263 18.44 -26.88 -0.86
N MET A 264 18.17 -25.62 -0.51
CA MET A 264 18.13 -25.20 0.89
C MET A 264 17.01 -25.91 1.65
N ASN A 265 17.33 -26.37 2.87
CA ASN A 265 16.36 -26.84 3.82
C ASN A 265 15.51 -25.67 4.32
N VAL A 266 14.20 -25.86 4.34
CA VAL A 266 13.22 -24.89 4.83
C VAL A 266 12.57 -25.37 6.11
N PRO A 267 12.04 -24.46 6.95
CA PRO A 267 11.27 -24.87 8.10
C PRO A 267 9.97 -25.55 7.64
N ALA A 268 9.42 -26.42 8.50
CA ALA A 268 8.24 -27.22 8.17
C ALA A 268 7.00 -26.36 7.86
N ASP A 269 6.94 -25.12 8.35
CA ASP A 269 5.86 -24.17 8.04
C ASP A 269 5.80 -23.82 6.54
N PHE A 270 6.94 -23.77 5.84
CA PHE A 270 6.99 -23.47 4.42
C PHE A 270 6.19 -24.50 3.61
N GLU A 271 6.41 -25.79 3.86
CA GLU A 271 5.77 -26.88 3.13
C GLU A 271 4.27 -27.00 3.44
N GLN A 272 3.82 -26.44 4.57
CA GLN A 272 2.39 -26.36 4.87
C GLN A 272 1.68 -25.40 3.92
N TYR A 273 2.29 -24.27 3.58
CA TYR A 273 1.68 -23.27 2.68
C TYR A 273 2.05 -23.49 1.21
N ILE A 274 3.25 -24.00 0.91
CA ILE A 274 3.77 -24.03 -0.45
C ILE A 274 3.81 -25.49 -0.96
N PRO A 275 3.03 -25.83 -2.02
CA PRO A 275 3.07 -27.15 -2.66
C PRO A 275 4.38 -27.34 -3.43
N VAL A 276 5.43 -27.77 -2.75
CA VAL A 276 6.77 -27.93 -3.33
C VAL A 276 6.77 -28.87 -4.53
N ASP A 277 5.97 -29.94 -4.48
CA ASP A 277 5.84 -30.94 -5.56
C ASP A 277 5.19 -30.38 -6.83
N LYS A 278 4.42 -29.29 -6.72
CA LYS A 278 3.77 -28.63 -7.86
C LYS A 278 4.65 -27.56 -8.52
N ILE A 279 5.75 -27.15 -7.87
CA ILE A 279 6.65 -26.12 -8.40
C ILE A 279 7.73 -26.79 -9.26
N VAL A 280 7.46 -26.85 -10.57
CA VAL A 280 8.38 -27.47 -11.54
C VAL A 280 9.66 -26.63 -11.74
N ASN A 281 9.55 -25.31 -11.68
CA ASN A 281 10.70 -24.43 -11.89
C ASN A 281 11.56 -24.34 -10.61
N ARG A 282 12.75 -24.98 -10.63
CA ARG A 282 13.69 -24.97 -9.50
C ARG A 282 14.10 -23.56 -9.07
N ARG A 283 14.28 -22.62 -10.01
CA ARG A 283 14.62 -21.23 -9.69
C ARG A 283 13.47 -20.53 -8.97
N THR A 284 12.23 -20.71 -9.42
CA THR A 284 11.04 -20.22 -8.70
C THR A 284 11.05 -20.76 -7.27
N LEU A 285 11.20 -22.08 -7.08
CA LEU A 285 11.28 -22.69 -5.75
C LEU A 285 12.39 -22.06 -4.89
N GLY A 286 13.60 -21.91 -5.43
CA GLY A 286 14.72 -21.27 -4.74
C GLY A 286 14.41 -19.84 -4.29
N ILE A 287 13.71 -19.05 -5.12
CA ILE A 287 13.28 -17.69 -4.76
C ILE A 287 12.24 -17.72 -3.62
N LEU A 288 11.26 -18.62 -3.67
CA LEU A 288 10.28 -18.74 -2.58
C LEU A 288 10.98 -19.08 -1.25
N LYS A 289 11.90 -20.04 -1.28
CA LYS A 289 12.71 -20.43 -0.12
C LYS A 289 13.55 -19.25 0.39
N MET A 290 14.17 -18.48 -0.51
CA MET A 290 14.98 -17.31 -0.17
C MET A 290 14.17 -16.22 0.54
N LEU A 291 12.97 -15.91 0.03
CA LEU A 291 12.07 -14.93 0.67
C LEU A 291 11.55 -15.44 2.02
N TRP A 292 11.12 -16.71 2.08
CA TRP A 292 10.53 -17.30 3.29
C TRP A 292 11.54 -17.44 4.44
N THR A 293 12.80 -17.73 4.12
CA THR A 293 13.85 -17.94 5.13
C THR A 293 14.57 -16.64 5.55
N ALA A 294 14.13 -15.47 5.04
CA ALA A 294 14.72 -14.18 5.37
C ALA A 294 14.55 -13.85 6.86
N LYS A 295 15.59 -14.09 7.67
CA LYS A 295 15.54 -14.06 9.15
C LYS A 295 15.10 -12.74 9.77
N THR A 296 15.37 -11.61 9.11
CA THR A 296 15.03 -10.27 9.63
C THR A 296 14.30 -9.45 8.58
N LEU A 297 13.52 -8.46 9.02
CA LEU A 297 12.89 -7.48 8.14
C LEU A 297 13.94 -6.78 7.26
N GLN A 298 15.10 -6.41 7.83
CA GLN A 298 16.17 -5.77 7.07
C GLN A 298 16.73 -6.67 5.96
N ARG A 299 16.88 -7.98 6.21
CA ARG A 299 17.30 -8.92 5.17
C ARG A 299 16.26 -9.00 4.05
N LEU A 300 14.98 -9.04 4.40
CA LEU A 300 13.90 -9.07 3.41
C LEU A 300 13.86 -7.78 2.58
N LYS A 301 13.99 -6.60 3.22
CA LYS A 301 14.12 -5.30 2.54
C LYS A 301 15.25 -5.31 1.52
N LEU A 302 16.43 -5.82 1.89
CA LEU A 302 17.59 -5.89 1.00
C LEU A 302 17.39 -6.83 -0.20
N LEU A 303 16.54 -7.86 -0.08
CA LEU A 303 16.25 -8.76 -1.21
C LEU A 303 15.34 -8.10 -2.25
N ILE A 304 14.36 -7.31 -1.80
CA ILE A 304 13.32 -6.75 -2.69
C ILE A 304 13.52 -5.26 -2.99
N THR A 305 14.57 -4.62 -2.47
CA THR A 305 14.92 -3.23 -2.75
C THR A 305 16.22 -3.17 -3.55
N PRO A 306 16.24 -2.49 -4.71
CA PRO A 306 17.47 -2.34 -5.49
C PRO A 306 18.51 -1.46 -4.76
N SER A 307 19.80 -1.71 -5.00
CA SER A 307 20.94 -1.11 -4.28
C SER A 307 21.19 0.39 -4.52
N MET A 308 20.37 1.07 -5.33
CA MET A 308 20.63 2.43 -5.83
C MET A 308 19.52 3.44 -5.52
N GLY A 309 18.92 3.38 -4.33
CA GLY A 309 17.89 4.35 -3.90
C GLY A 309 16.58 4.31 -4.71
N SER A 310 16.43 3.32 -5.59
CA SER A 310 15.19 3.07 -6.34
C SER A 310 14.25 2.18 -5.51
N LYS A 311 12.93 2.35 -5.68
CA LYS A 311 11.90 1.52 -5.06
C LYS A 311 11.55 0.38 -6.05
N SER A 312 11.22 -0.82 -5.57
CA SER A 312 10.71 -1.90 -6.43
C SER A 312 9.19 -1.81 -6.61
N CYS A 313 8.56 -2.78 -7.28
CA CYS A 313 7.10 -2.91 -7.33
C CYS A 313 6.47 -3.26 -5.96
N LEU A 314 7.25 -3.77 -4.99
CA LEU A 314 6.82 -4.09 -3.63
C LEU A 314 7.78 -3.45 -2.60
N GLY A 315 7.36 -2.37 -1.96
CA GLY A 315 8.15 -1.62 -1.00
C GLY A 315 7.90 -2.05 0.45
N LEU A 316 8.99 -2.13 1.21
CA LEU A 316 8.98 -2.31 2.68
C LEU A 316 9.67 -1.13 3.39
N SER A 317 9.84 -0.01 2.70
CA SER A 317 10.55 1.18 3.21
C SER A 317 9.90 1.74 4.48
N LYS A 318 8.57 1.65 4.57
CA LYS A 318 7.75 2.11 5.69
C LYS A 318 7.53 1.04 6.76
N CYS A 319 8.10 -0.15 6.65
CA CYS A 319 8.06 -1.17 7.70
C CYS A 319 9.24 -0.99 8.67
N HIS A 320 9.01 -1.00 9.97
CA HIS A 320 10.05 -0.80 10.99
C HIS A 320 10.00 -1.89 12.05
N SER A 321 11.15 -2.43 12.46
CA SER A 321 11.23 -3.39 13.57
C SER A 321 11.10 -2.67 14.92
N PHE A 322 10.48 -3.31 15.91
CA PHE A 322 10.26 -2.70 17.23
C PHE A 322 11.56 -2.38 18.00
N ASP A 323 12.66 -3.07 17.71
CA ASP A 323 13.97 -2.77 18.32
C ASP A 323 14.51 -1.36 17.99
N GLU A 324 14.00 -0.70 16.94
CA GLU A 324 14.37 0.70 16.67
C GLU A 324 13.81 1.66 17.75
N PHE A 325 12.82 1.25 18.55
CA PHE A 325 12.16 2.09 19.56
C PHE A 325 11.88 1.41 20.93
N GLY A 326 12.44 0.22 21.19
CA GLY A 326 12.66 -0.29 22.55
C GLY A 326 11.49 -0.97 23.26
N GLY A 327 10.81 -1.96 22.65
CA GLY A 327 9.84 -2.77 23.42
C GLY A 327 9.13 -3.95 22.76
N GLY A 328 9.47 -4.37 21.53
CA GLY A 328 8.79 -5.49 20.85
C GLY A 328 9.73 -6.64 20.51
N SER A 329 9.18 -7.78 20.08
CA SER A 329 9.97 -8.94 19.67
C SER A 329 10.69 -8.68 18.32
N GLU A 330 11.84 -9.32 18.07
CA GLU A 330 12.57 -9.24 16.79
C GLU A 330 11.70 -9.64 15.57
N ASP A 331 10.62 -10.39 15.82
CA ASP A 331 9.70 -10.91 14.83
C ASP A 331 8.52 -9.96 14.53
N GLU A 332 8.38 -8.84 15.23
CA GLU A 332 7.31 -7.87 15.01
C GLU A 332 7.80 -6.62 14.26
N CYS A 333 6.95 -6.10 13.38
CA CYS A 333 7.17 -4.85 12.68
C CYS A 333 5.91 -3.96 12.66
N LYS A 334 6.10 -2.64 12.62
CA LYS A 334 5.04 -1.64 12.39
C LYS A 334 5.15 -1.07 10.99
N GLY A 335 4.09 -0.43 10.52
CA GLY A 335 4.05 0.30 9.26
C GLY A 335 3.28 -0.41 8.15
N THR A 336 3.65 -0.16 6.90
CA THR A 336 2.85 -0.58 5.73
C THR A 336 3.70 -1.24 4.66
N VAL A 337 3.13 -2.23 3.98
CA VAL A 337 3.66 -2.73 2.71
C VAL A 337 3.14 -1.86 1.56
N GLU A 338 4.05 -1.34 0.74
CA GLU A 338 3.78 -0.45 -0.41
C GLU A 338 3.71 -1.28 -1.70
N PHE A 339 2.66 -1.11 -2.50
CA PHE A 339 2.46 -1.80 -3.78
C PHE A 339 2.46 -0.77 -4.92
N ARG A 340 3.39 -0.92 -5.86
CA ARG A 340 3.70 0.07 -6.91
C ARG A 340 3.54 -0.49 -8.31
N TYR A 341 2.57 -1.38 -8.53
CA TYR A 341 2.38 -2.03 -9.83
C TYR A 341 1.58 -1.16 -10.82
N LEU A 342 0.49 -0.53 -10.37
CA LEU A 342 -0.45 0.18 -11.22
C LEU A 342 0.14 1.51 -11.75
N GLU A 343 -0.10 1.81 -13.01
CA GLU A 343 0.17 3.13 -13.56
C GLU A 343 -0.58 4.27 -12.86
N GLY A 344 -0.06 5.48 -12.99
CA GLY A 344 -0.79 6.68 -12.58
C GLY A 344 -2.11 6.81 -13.33
N THR A 345 -3.17 7.02 -12.56
CA THR A 345 -4.54 7.12 -13.05
C THR A 345 -5.36 8.01 -12.12
N LEU A 346 -6.42 8.62 -12.65
CA LEU A 346 -7.49 9.26 -11.88
C LEU A 346 -8.86 8.72 -12.34
N ASN A 347 -8.88 7.46 -12.79
CA ASN A 347 -10.13 6.72 -13.04
C ASN A 347 -10.61 6.13 -11.70
N PRO A 348 -11.77 6.58 -11.17
CA PRO A 348 -12.25 6.16 -9.86
C PRO A 348 -12.52 4.65 -9.77
N GLU A 349 -13.14 4.05 -10.78
CA GLU A 349 -13.46 2.62 -10.79
C GLU A 349 -12.20 1.76 -10.77
N LEU A 350 -11.20 2.10 -11.59
CA LEU A 350 -9.92 1.39 -11.59
C LEU A 350 -9.19 1.53 -10.25
N ILE A 351 -9.19 2.72 -9.65
CA ILE A 351 -8.55 2.95 -8.35
C ILE A 351 -9.22 2.12 -7.25
N LEU A 352 -10.55 2.13 -7.17
CA LEU A 352 -11.28 1.39 -6.13
C LEU A 352 -11.09 -0.11 -6.28
N ARG A 353 -11.38 -0.68 -7.46
CA ARG A 353 -11.25 -2.12 -7.69
C ARG A 353 -9.81 -2.61 -7.51
N TRP A 354 -8.82 -1.84 -7.98
CA TRP A 354 -7.41 -2.16 -7.78
C TRP A 354 -7.03 -2.14 -6.29
N SER A 355 -7.41 -1.09 -5.57
CA SER A 355 -7.08 -0.94 -4.16
C SER A 355 -7.67 -2.08 -3.33
N GLN A 356 -8.93 -2.41 -3.59
CA GLN A 356 -9.63 -3.53 -2.98
C GLN A 356 -8.95 -4.87 -3.28
N LEU A 357 -8.55 -5.11 -4.54
CA LEU A 357 -7.80 -6.33 -4.91
C LEU A 357 -6.47 -6.46 -4.14
N ILE A 358 -5.72 -5.37 -3.98
CA ILE A 358 -4.45 -5.38 -3.26
C ILE A 358 -4.67 -5.59 -1.75
N VAL A 359 -5.72 -4.99 -1.18
CA VAL A 359 -6.13 -5.25 0.21
C VAL A 359 -6.49 -6.72 0.38
N SER A 360 -7.28 -7.32 -0.52
CA SER A 360 -7.62 -8.74 -0.50
C SER A 360 -6.40 -9.66 -0.60
N LEU A 361 -5.40 -9.33 -1.43
CA LEU A 361 -4.14 -10.08 -1.49
C LEU A 361 -3.39 -10.05 -0.15
N PHE A 362 -3.34 -8.88 0.49
CA PHE A 362 -2.74 -8.76 1.82
C PHE A 362 -3.51 -9.57 2.87
N GLN A 363 -4.84 -9.49 2.87
CA GLN A 363 -5.71 -10.27 3.74
C GLN A 363 -5.56 -11.77 3.52
N PHE A 364 -5.44 -12.22 2.27
CA PHE A 364 -5.15 -13.62 1.95
C PHE A 364 -3.82 -14.07 2.55
N ALA A 365 -2.77 -13.24 2.48
CA ALA A 365 -1.50 -13.57 3.10
C ALA A 365 -1.60 -13.74 4.63
N ASP A 366 -2.42 -12.93 5.29
CA ASP A 366 -2.62 -12.93 6.74
C ASP A 366 -3.55 -14.07 7.21
N LEU A 367 -4.71 -14.21 6.57
CA LEU A 367 -5.81 -15.03 7.10
C LEU A 367 -5.87 -16.43 6.53
N ALA A 368 -5.41 -16.63 5.28
CA ALA A 368 -5.62 -17.88 4.56
C ALA A 368 -4.87 -19.04 5.23
N SER A 369 -5.59 -20.15 5.36
CA SER A 369 -5.09 -21.42 5.89
C SER A 369 -4.02 -22.03 4.97
N PRO A 370 -3.16 -22.93 5.49
CA PRO A 370 -2.27 -23.74 4.68
C PRO A 370 -2.98 -24.38 3.47
N GLU A 371 -4.16 -24.97 3.67
CA GLU A 371 -4.95 -25.60 2.61
C GLU A 371 -5.36 -24.61 1.50
N ALA A 372 -5.80 -23.41 1.88
CA ALA A 372 -6.14 -22.38 0.90
C ALA A 372 -4.93 -22.00 0.04
N TRP A 373 -3.73 -21.95 0.63
CA TRP A 373 -2.50 -21.74 -0.13
C TRP A 373 -2.13 -22.92 -1.04
N GLN A 374 -2.30 -24.16 -0.57
CA GLN A 374 -2.06 -25.37 -1.37
C GLN A 374 -2.93 -25.40 -2.64
N ASN A 375 -4.14 -24.85 -2.58
CA ASN A 375 -5.03 -24.74 -3.74
C ASN A 375 -4.74 -23.49 -4.59
N PHE A 376 -4.38 -22.36 -3.97
CA PHE A 376 -4.13 -21.11 -4.66
C PHE A 376 -2.83 -21.13 -5.50
N VAL A 377 -1.73 -21.65 -4.93
CA VAL A 377 -0.41 -21.62 -5.56
C VAL A 377 -0.37 -22.32 -6.93
N PRO A 378 -0.91 -23.54 -7.10
CA PRO A 378 -0.94 -24.21 -8.40
C PRO A 378 -1.75 -23.45 -9.45
N THR A 379 -2.82 -22.73 -9.06
CA THR A 379 -3.60 -21.89 -9.98
C THR A 379 -2.77 -20.73 -10.49
N VAL A 380 -2.13 -19.95 -9.61
CA VAL A 380 -1.38 -18.76 -10.05
C VAL A 380 -0.14 -19.11 -10.88
N LEU A 381 0.46 -20.27 -10.63
CA LEU A 381 1.59 -20.78 -11.41
C LEU A 381 1.21 -21.14 -12.86
N GLN A 382 -0.07 -21.34 -13.17
CA GLN A 382 -0.54 -21.56 -14.55
C GLN A 382 -0.47 -20.28 -15.40
N CYS A 383 -0.34 -19.10 -14.78
CA CYS A 383 -0.20 -17.85 -15.52
C CYS A 383 1.24 -17.69 -16.05
N PRO A 384 1.48 -17.76 -17.37
CA PRO A 384 2.81 -17.60 -17.92
C PRO A 384 3.31 -16.15 -17.76
N ALA A 385 4.64 -15.97 -17.78
CA ALA A 385 5.24 -14.64 -17.71
C ALA A 385 4.98 -13.78 -18.95
N LEU A 386 4.79 -14.43 -20.11
CA LEU A 386 4.48 -13.82 -21.39
C LEU A 386 3.43 -14.69 -22.10
N GLY A 387 2.45 -14.06 -22.74
CA GLY A 387 1.43 -14.76 -23.51
C GLY A 387 0.00 -14.40 -23.09
N ARG A 388 -0.97 -15.09 -23.68
CA ARG A 388 -2.36 -14.97 -23.26
C ARG A 388 -2.57 -15.78 -21.99
N MET A 389 -3.21 -15.16 -21.01
CA MET A 389 -3.65 -15.85 -19.80
C MET A 389 -4.97 -16.57 -20.08
N ASP A 390 -5.09 -17.78 -19.55
CA ASP A 390 -6.35 -18.51 -19.52
C ASP A 390 -7.36 -17.73 -18.66
N PRO A 391 -8.54 -17.34 -19.19
CA PRO A 391 -9.56 -16.63 -18.42
C PRO A 391 -9.98 -17.37 -17.14
N ASN A 392 -9.93 -18.70 -17.12
CA ASN A 392 -10.24 -19.49 -15.94
C ASN A 392 -9.24 -19.27 -14.80
N VAL A 393 -7.97 -19.02 -15.11
CA VAL A 393 -6.95 -18.70 -14.10
C VAL A 393 -7.30 -17.40 -13.39
N LEU A 394 -7.73 -16.36 -14.12
CA LEU A 394 -8.16 -15.10 -13.50
C LEU A 394 -9.43 -15.28 -12.67
N ARG A 395 -10.42 -16.02 -13.19
CA ARG A 395 -11.66 -16.29 -12.46
C ARG A 395 -11.37 -16.93 -11.11
N VAL A 396 -10.57 -17.99 -11.10
CA VAL A 396 -10.22 -18.70 -9.87
C VAL A 396 -9.37 -17.81 -8.94
N PHE A 397 -8.40 -17.08 -9.49
CA PHE A 397 -7.59 -16.13 -8.73
C PHE A 397 -8.45 -15.09 -8.00
N LEU A 398 -9.39 -14.45 -8.69
CA LEU A 398 -10.30 -13.46 -8.10
C LEU A 398 -11.26 -14.10 -7.10
N SER A 399 -11.76 -15.31 -7.37
CA SER A 399 -12.62 -16.04 -6.44
C SER A 399 -11.91 -16.30 -5.11
N PHE A 400 -10.65 -16.74 -5.11
CA PHE A 400 -9.87 -16.94 -3.87
C PHE A 400 -9.71 -15.67 -3.03
N LEU A 401 -9.74 -14.50 -3.69
CA LEU A 401 -9.58 -13.19 -3.07
C LEU A 401 -10.91 -12.54 -2.68
N GLY A 402 -12.05 -13.19 -2.96
CA GLY A 402 -13.37 -12.59 -2.72
C GLY A 402 -13.71 -11.46 -3.69
N ASN A 403 -13.02 -11.37 -4.82
CA ASN A 403 -13.21 -10.36 -5.87
C ASN A 403 -13.80 -10.96 -7.15
N GLY A 404 -14.51 -12.10 -7.05
CA GLY A 404 -15.08 -12.81 -8.21
C GLY A 404 -16.03 -11.95 -9.05
N ASP A 405 -16.79 -11.06 -8.42
CA ASP A 405 -17.71 -10.14 -9.09
C ASP A 405 -17.00 -9.11 -9.98
N ASP A 406 -15.70 -8.88 -9.76
CA ASP A 406 -14.88 -7.99 -10.59
C ASP A 406 -14.34 -8.67 -11.87
N TYR A 407 -14.68 -9.94 -12.11
CA TYR A 407 -14.12 -10.72 -13.21
C TYR A 407 -14.30 -10.04 -14.58
N ASP A 408 -15.50 -9.60 -14.91
CA ASP A 408 -15.78 -8.99 -16.22
C ASP A 408 -15.02 -7.68 -16.41
N PHE A 409 -14.90 -6.87 -15.35
CA PHE A 409 -14.09 -5.66 -15.35
C PHE A 409 -12.61 -5.98 -15.65
N TRP A 410 -12.04 -6.95 -14.94
CA TRP A 410 -10.63 -7.31 -15.10
C TRP A 410 -10.34 -7.99 -16.43
N VAL A 411 -11.25 -8.82 -16.96
CA VAL A 411 -11.13 -9.40 -18.31
C VAL A 411 -11.11 -8.30 -19.36
N ASN A 412 -12.05 -7.35 -19.29
CA ASN A 412 -12.08 -6.21 -20.19
C ASN A 412 -10.77 -5.41 -20.10
N ARG A 413 -10.29 -5.15 -18.87
CA ARG A 413 -9.03 -4.44 -18.63
C ARG A 413 -7.84 -5.16 -19.26
N ILE A 414 -7.72 -6.47 -19.12
CA ILE A 414 -6.66 -7.27 -19.73
C ILE A 414 -6.74 -7.21 -21.25
N GLN A 415 -7.94 -7.31 -21.82
CA GLN A 415 -8.14 -7.19 -23.26
C GLN A 415 -7.69 -5.82 -23.77
N MET A 416 -8.07 -4.75 -23.07
CA MET A 416 -7.60 -3.39 -23.38
C MET A 416 -6.07 -3.32 -23.35
N MET A 417 -5.42 -3.82 -22.28
CA MET A 417 -3.95 -3.75 -22.17
C MET A 417 -3.21 -4.60 -23.19
N THR A 418 -3.74 -5.77 -23.52
CA THR A 418 -3.14 -6.68 -24.50
C THR A 418 -3.33 -6.16 -25.93
N SER A 419 -4.36 -5.35 -26.17
CA SER A 419 -4.59 -4.68 -27.45
C SER A 419 -3.72 -3.46 -27.70
N LEU A 420 -3.07 -2.92 -26.66
CA LEU A 420 -2.16 -1.81 -26.84
C LEU A 420 -0.96 -2.23 -27.73
N PRO A 421 -0.49 -1.37 -28.65
CA PRO A 421 0.58 -1.72 -29.58
C PRO A 421 1.82 -2.19 -28.83
N LEU A 422 2.63 -3.13 -29.34
CA LEU A 422 3.85 -3.56 -28.62
C LEU A 422 5.02 -2.57 -28.71
N ASP A 423 4.88 -1.52 -29.53
CA ASP A 423 5.87 -0.45 -29.63
C ASP A 423 5.94 0.34 -28.31
N ALA A 424 7.11 0.37 -27.70
CA ALA A 424 7.35 1.06 -26.43
C ALA A 424 7.03 2.56 -26.50
N GLN A 425 7.10 3.19 -27.69
CA GLN A 425 6.70 4.59 -27.86
C GLN A 425 5.18 4.78 -27.90
N GLN A 426 4.44 3.82 -28.44
CA GLN A 426 2.97 3.86 -28.49
C GLN A 426 2.32 3.39 -27.18
N LEU A 427 2.90 2.39 -26.50
CA LEU A 427 2.49 1.96 -25.14
C LEU A 427 2.63 3.05 -24.08
N ALA A 428 3.52 3.99 -24.35
CA ALA A 428 3.80 5.10 -23.45
C ALA A 428 2.82 6.26 -23.63
N ARG A 429 1.98 6.30 -24.67
CA ARG A 429 1.05 7.41 -24.89
C ARG A 429 0.02 7.45 -23.76
N ARG A 430 0.10 8.53 -22.99
CA ARG A 430 -0.83 8.88 -21.92
C ARG A 430 -1.51 10.20 -22.29
N PRO A 431 -2.57 10.61 -21.56
CA PRO A 431 -3.18 11.92 -21.78
C PRO A 431 -2.16 13.06 -21.88
N VAL A 432 -1.09 13.04 -21.08
CA VAL A 432 0.04 13.98 -21.23
C VAL A 432 0.68 13.99 -22.62
N ASP A 433 0.92 12.83 -23.23
CA ASP A 433 1.59 12.74 -24.54
C ASP A 433 0.71 13.24 -25.69
N ASP A 434 -0.61 13.21 -25.52
CA ASP A 434 -1.60 13.74 -26.47
C ASP A 434 -2.05 15.17 -26.13
N ASN A 435 -1.36 15.84 -25.18
CA ASN A 435 -1.70 17.18 -24.69
C ASN A 435 -3.11 17.28 -24.08
N GLU A 436 -3.65 16.16 -23.59
CA GLU A 436 -4.99 16.05 -23.06
C GLU A 436 -5.07 16.37 -21.56
N ILE A 437 -6.09 17.15 -21.22
CA ILE A 437 -6.55 17.36 -19.85
C ILE A 437 -7.67 16.35 -19.60
N LEU A 438 -7.56 15.58 -18.51
CA LEU A 438 -8.55 14.58 -18.15
C LEU A 438 -9.92 15.23 -17.99
N PRO A 439 -11.01 14.70 -18.59
CA PRO A 439 -12.34 15.32 -18.53
C PRO A 439 -12.91 15.32 -17.10
N PRO A 440 -13.91 16.16 -16.78
CA PRO A 440 -14.64 16.02 -15.53
C PRO A 440 -15.34 14.65 -15.45
N LEU A 441 -15.72 14.25 -14.24
CA LEU A 441 -16.49 13.04 -13.97
C LEU A 441 -17.97 13.40 -13.86
N ASP A 442 -18.81 12.55 -14.46
CA ASP A 442 -20.27 12.65 -14.35
C ASP A 442 -20.73 12.25 -12.94
N ASN A 443 -21.68 12.99 -12.37
CA ASN A 443 -22.16 12.74 -11.00
C ASN A 443 -22.93 11.41 -10.90
N GLY A 444 -23.73 11.06 -11.91
CA GLY A 444 -24.45 9.78 -11.94
C GLY A 444 -23.49 8.59 -12.01
N TYR A 445 -22.39 8.72 -12.74
CA TYR A 445 -21.30 7.73 -12.73
C TYR A 445 -20.66 7.59 -11.34
N ILE A 446 -20.38 8.70 -10.65
CA ILE A 446 -19.84 8.67 -9.28
C ILE A 446 -20.82 8.00 -8.31
N ASP A 447 -22.11 8.33 -8.38
CA ASP A 447 -23.12 7.76 -7.50
C ASP A 447 -23.28 6.25 -7.73
N ALA A 448 -23.24 5.79 -8.98
CA ALA A 448 -23.24 4.37 -9.31
C ALA A 448 -22.03 3.62 -8.70
N LEU A 449 -20.82 4.20 -8.80
CA LEU A 449 -19.62 3.60 -8.19
C LEU A 449 -19.69 3.58 -6.66
N ARG A 450 -20.35 4.56 -6.04
CA ARG A 450 -20.55 4.59 -4.60
C ARG A 450 -21.37 3.37 -4.15
N GLU A 451 -22.51 3.16 -4.79
CA GLU A 451 -23.42 2.04 -4.50
C GLU A 451 -22.79 0.67 -4.85
N GLU A 452 -22.06 0.58 -5.97
CA GLU A 452 -21.50 -0.69 -6.41
C GLU A 452 -20.24 -1.08 -5.64
N LEU A 453 -19.31 -0.15 -5.41
CA LEU A 453 -17.95 -0.47 -4.96
C LEU A 453 -17.63 -0.05 -3.54
N CYS A 454 -18.28 0.98 -3.01
CA CYS A 454 -17.98 1.44 -1.65
C CYS A 454 -18.80 0.64 -0.62
N THR A 455 -20.06 0.33 -0.92
CA THR A 455 -20.95 -0.36 0.02
C THR A 455 -20.95 -1.89 -0.10
N ARG A 456 -20.20 -2.47 -1.03
CA ARG A 456 -20.14 -3.92 -1.21
C ARG A 456 -19.46 -4.61 -0.03
N GLU A 457 -19.98 -5.77 0.33
CA GLU A 457 -19.35 -6.64 1.31
C GLU A 457 -18.31 -7.53 0.60
N MET A 458 -17.02 -7.27 0.83
CA MET A 458 -15.96 -8.17 0.35
C MET A 458 -15.72 -9.25 1.40
N LYS A 459 -16.05 -10.50 1.07
CA LYS A 459 -15.76 -11.65 1.92
C LYS A 459 -14.64 -12.48 1.32
N LEU A 460 -13.52 -12.55 2.03
CA LEU A 460 -12.45 -13.47 1.68
C LEU A 460 -12.91 -14.91 1.97
N PRO A 461 -13.07 -15.81 0.97
CA PRO A 461 -13.66 -17.12 1.20
C PRO A 461 -12.88 -17.97 2.21
N CYS A 462 -11.56 -17.83 2.25
CA CYS A 462 -10.71 -18.55 3.20
C CYS A 462 -10.86 -18.05 4.65
N ALA A 463 -11.46 -16.88 4.89
CA ALA A 463 -11.80 -16.40 6.23
C ALA A 463 -13.12 -16.99 6.77
N ILE A 464 -14.02 -17.44 5.88
CA ILE A 464 -15.33 -18.00 6.24
C ILE A 464 -15.19 -19.37 6.93
N GLN A 465 -14.23 -20.20 6.49
CA GLN A 465 -13.98 -21.53 7.08
C GLN A 465 -13.53 -21.46 8.55
N LYS A 466 -12.88 -20.37 8.99
CA LYS A 466 -12.47 -20.17 10.39
C LYS A 466 -13.64 -19.83 11.32
N VAL A 467 -14.70 -19.22 10.80
CA VAL A 467 -15.89 -18.87 11.62
C VAL A 467 -16.81 -20.09 11.76
N ALA A 468 -16.99 -20.89 10.71
CA ALA A 468 -17.78 -22.11 10.76
C ALA A 468 -17.18 -23.18 11.71
N THR A 469 -15.85 -23.25 11.81
CA THR A 469 -15.15 -24.18 12.72
C THR A 469 -15.24 -23.81 14.21
N LEU A 470 -15.69 -22.59 14.54
CA LEU A 470 -15.98 -22.17 15.91
C LEU A 470 -17.45 -22.39 16.33
N ASP A 471 -18.36 -22.67 15.37
CA ASP A 471 -19.81 -22.72 15.65
C ASP A 471 -20.48 -24.07 15.33
N GLU A 472 -19.74 -25.09 14.84
CA GLU A 472 -20.34 -26.39 14.55
C GLU A 472 -19.64 -27.57 15.23
N SER A 473 -20.14 -27.88 16.43
CA SER A 473 -20.20 -29.25 16.94
C SER A 473 -21.31 -30.05 16.24
N LYS A 474 -21.33 -30.11 14.90
CA LYS A 474 -22.26 -30.95 14.12
C LYS A 474 -21.56 -31.59 12.91
N SER A 475 -22.12 -32.72 12.48
CA SER A 475 -21.49 -33.90 11.87
C SER A 475 -20.82 -33.73 10.48
N PRO A 476 -19.89 -34.65 10.11
CA PRO A 476 -18.96 -34.47 8.98
C PRO A 476 -19.52 -34.96 7.64
N THR A 477 -20.72 -34.52 7.24
CA THR A 477 -21.36 -34.98 5.99
C THR A 477 -21.50 -33.90 4.92
N ASP A 478 -21.28 -32.63 5.26
CA ASP A 478 -21.52 -31.50 4.34
C ASP A 478 -20.26 -30.99 3.62
N GLN A 479 -19.08 -31.57 3.90
CA GLN A 479 -17.80 -31.15 3.28
C GLN A 479 -17.51 -31.83 1.92
N GLU A 480 -18.09 -33.00 1.65
CA GLU A 480 -17.92 -33.68 0.35
C GLU A 480 -18.79 -33.05 -0.75
N ASP A 481 -19.96 -32.51 -0.40
CA ASP A 481 -20.90 -31.90 -1.34
C ASP A 481 -20.37 -30.61 -2.00
N LEU A 482 -19.53 -29.83 -1.32
CA LEU A 482 -19.01 -28.56 -1.87
C LEU A 482 -17.90 -28.78 -2.91
N ALA A 483 -17.08 -29.82 -2.74
CA ALA A 483 -16.04 -30.19 -3.70
C ALA A 483 -16.66 -30.75 -5.00
N GLU A 484 -17.77 -31.49 -4.88
CA GLU A 484 -18.50 -32.03 -6.02
C GLU A 484 -19.27 -30.94 -6.78
N LEU A 485 -19.88 -29.98 -6.06
CA LEU A 485 -20.56 -28.82 -6.68
C LEU A 485 -19.63 -27.90 -7.49
N LEU A 486 -18.36 -27.79 -7.08
CA LEU A 486 -17.34 -27.01 -7.79
C LEU A 486 -16.78 -27.77 -9.00
N SER A 487 -16.80 -29.10 -8.98
CA SER A 487 -16.38 -29.95 -10.11
C SER A 487 -17.46 -30.00 -11.21
N GLU A 488 -18.74 -30.04 -10.86
CA GLU A 488 -19.83 -30.10 -11.86
C GLU A 488 -20.01 -28.79 -12.64
N LYS A 489 -19.75 -27.62 -12.01
CA LYS A 489 -19.84 -26.32 -12.69
C LYS A 489 -18.67 -26.01 -13.64
N ALA A 490 -17.58 -26.78 -13.58
CA ALA A 490 -16.47 -26.68 -14.54
C ALA A 490 -16.68 -27.54 -15.79
N GLY A 491 -17.70 -28.41 -15.82
CA GLY A 491 -17.97 -29.38 -16.88
C GLY A 491 -19.07 -29.02 -17.88
N SER A 492 -19.67 -27.82 -17.81
CA SER A 492 -20.64 -27.35 -18.81
C SER A 492 -20.45 -25.87 -19.09
N PHE A 493 -19.55 -25.57 -20.03
CA PHE A 493 -19.77 -24.80 -21.27
C PHE A 493 -18.46 -24.58 -22.02
#